data_AF-A0A2E2Q6X3-F1
#
_entry.id   AF-A0A2E2Q6X3-F1
#
_cell.length_a   1.000
_cell.length_b   1.000
_cell.length_c   1.000
_cell.angle_alpha   90.00
_cell.angle_beta   90.00
_cell.angle_gamma   90.00
#
_symmetry.space_group_name_H-M   'P 1'
#
loop_
_entity.id
_entity.type
_entity.pdbx_description
1 polymer ?
#
loop_
_entity_poly.entity_id
_entity_poly.type
_entity_poly.pdbx_seq_one_letter_code
_entity_poly.pdbx_strand_id
1 'polypeptide(L)'
;MTGTAVRHTLAAAITGGLCAGLPVLTAGPAAALSCVGPSAVLRDAEQVFTARFVSVDLATDEAVVEVEDVWWGGPVDDTLTLVLGLPGWWDGTVASGEPDTERLWVMAPVMERGRPSVNPCTAWSPETPGVGRFEPATVTAPVALGTGPGSSVAPTGWWHSVIRRLLGLLSG
;
A
#
# COMPACT_ATOMS: atom_id res chain seq x y z
N MET A 1 76.64 -7.36 -47.75
CA MET A 1 77.21 -8.46 -46.93
C MET A 1 77.10 -7.96 -45.49
N THR A 2 76.25 -8.44 -44.59
CA THR A 2 75.82 -9.79 -44.15
C THR A 2 74.46 -9.61 -43.42
N GLY A 3 73.39 -10.37 -43.70
CA GLY A 3 72.96 -11.55 -42.95
C GLY A 3 72.57 -11.22 -41.50
N THR A 4 71.29 -11.18 -41.08
CA THR A 4 70.48 -12.38 -40.80
C THR A 4 69.04 -11.98 -40.45
N ALA A 5 68.08 -12.77 -40.94
CA ALA A 5 66.68 -12.70 -40.57
C ALA A 5 66.41 -13.58 -39.34
N VAL A 6 65.63 -13.09 -38.38
CA VAL A 6 64.92 -13.93 -37.40
C VAL A 6 63.47 -13.45 -37.34
N ARG A 7 62.58 -14.33 -37.79
CA ARG A 7 61.12 -14.26 -37.62
C ARG A 7 60.78 -14.21 -36.12
N HIS A 8 59.66 -13.60 -35.74
CA HIS A 8 58.52 -14.28 -35.09
C HIS A 8 57.44 -13.28 -34.61
N THR A 9 56.21 -13.55 -35.07
CA THR A 9 54.90 -13.27 -34.45
C THR A 9 54.36 -11.84 -34.31
N LEU A 10 53.36 -11.58 -35.15
CA LEU A 10 52.23 -10.68 -34.90
C LEU A 10 51.53 -11.05 -33.58
N ALA A 11 51.26 -10.07 -32.72
CA ALA A 11 50.12 -10.09 -31.82
C ALA A 11 49.64 -8.65 -31.64
N ALA A 12 48.45 -8.37 -32.18
CA ALA A 12 47.80 -7.09 -32.09
C ALA A 12 47.50 -6.75 -30.62
N ALA A 13 48.07 -5.66 -30.13
CA ALA A 13 47.65 -5.06 -28.87
C ALA A 13 46.32 -4.34 -29.10
N ILE A 14 45.22 -5.04 -28.85
CA ILE A 14 43.91 -4.41 -28.66
C ILE A 14 44.00 -3.71 -27.30
N THR A 15 44.23 -2.40 -27.34
CA THR A 15 44.19 -1.53 -26.18
C THR A 15 42.79 -1.56 -25.59
N GLY A 16 42.61 -2.35 -24.54
CA GLY A 16 41.43 -2.34 -23.70
C GLY A 16 41.30 -1.00 -23.00
N GLY A 17 40.14 -0.35 -23.13
CA GLY A 17 39.92 0.96 -22.53
C GLY A 17 38.60 1.59 -22.93
N LEU A 18 37.50 0.84 -22.92
CA LEU A 18 36.16 1.40 -22.99
C LEU A 18 35.19 0.51 -22.20
N CYS A 19 35.36 0.50 -20.87
CA CYS A 19 34.25 0.20 -19.98
C CYS A 19 33.33 1.42 -19.99
N ALA A 20 32.55 1.57 -21.07
CA ALA A 20 31.38 2.43 -21.06
C ALA A 20 30.47 1.94 -19.93
N GLY A 21 30.19 2.83 -18.98
CA GLY A 21 29.25 2.58 -17.89
C GLY A 21 27.88 2.26 -18.46
N LEU A 22 27.59 0.97 -18.60
CA LEU A 22 26.23 0.50 -18.75
C LEU A 22 25.53 0.84 -17.43
N PRO A 23 24.40 1.57 -17.44
CA PRO A 23 23.58 1.69 -16.24
C PRO A 23 23.19 0.26 -15.88
N VAL A 24 23.67 -0.19 -14.72
CA VAL A 24 23.16 -1.41 -14.10
C VAL A 24 21.71 -1.09 -13.77
N LEU A 25 20.80 -1.47 -14.67
CA LEU A 25 19.40 -1.63 -14.35
C LEU A 25 19.38 -2.74 -13.30
N THR A 26 19.43 -2.36 -12.03
CA THR A 26 19.19 -3.27 -10.93
C THR A 26 17.77 -3.79 -11.13
N ALA A 27 17.65 -4.98 -11.71
CA ALA A 27 16.38 -5.66 -11.81
C ALA A 27 15.82 -5.72 -10.38
N GLY A 28 14.65 -5.13 -10.17
CA GLY A 28 13.99 -5.13 -8.88
C GLY A 28 13.84 -6.56 -8.35
N PRO A 29 13.76 -6.76 -7.03
CA PRO A 29 13.67 -8.10 -6.44
C PRO A 29 12.49 -8.86 -7.05
N ALA A 30 12.73 -10.11 -7.44
CA ALA A 30 11.80 -10.98 -8.17
C ALA A 30 10.46 -11.28 -7.45
N ALA A 31 10.27 -10.77 -6.23
CA ALA A 31 8.99 -10.80 -5.52
C ALA A 31 7.88 -10.00 -6.25
N ALA A 32 8.23 -9.09 -7.16
CA ALA A 32 7.28 -8.22 -7.87
C ALA A 32 6.60 -8.86 -9.11
N LEU A 33 7.01 -10.06 -9.56
CA LEU A 33 6.49 -10.65 -10.80
C LEU A 33 5.31 -11.61 -10.63
N SER A 34 4.81 -11.81 -9.42
CA SER A 34 3.72 -12.76 -9.17
C SER A 34 2.74 -12.27 -8.10
N CYS A 35 2.22 -11.05 -8.22
CA CYS A 35 1.01 -10.73 -7.48
C CYS A 35 -0.12 -11.66 -7.97
N VAL A 36 -0.82 -12.35 -7.06
CA VAL A 36 -1.90 -13.29 -7.39
C VAL A 36 -3.21 -12.58 -7.84
N GLY A 37 -3.11 -11.30 -8.20
CA GLY A 37 -4.22 -10.38 -8.50
C GLY A 37 -4.92 -9.85 -7.24
N PRO A 38 -5.53 -8.63 -7.29
CA PRO A 38 -6.18 -8.02 -6.11
C PRO A 38 -7.25 -8.91 -5.50
N SER A 39 -8.01 -9.62 -6.36
CA SER A 39 -9.10 -10.49 -5.91
C SER A 39 -8.69 -11.67 -5.05
N ALA A 40 -7.47 -12.19 -5.21
CA ALA A 40 -6.96 -13.24 -4.34
C ALA A 40 -6.50 -12.65 -3.01
N VAL A 41 -5.71 -11.57 -3.07
CA VAL A 41 -5.17 -10.91 -1.87
C VAL A 41 -6.29 -10.37 -0.99
N LEU A 42 -7.26 -9.64 -1.55
CA LEU A 42 -8.40 -9.10 -0.82
C LEU A 42 -9.33 -10.19 -0.26
N ARG A 43 -9.35 -11.40 -0.83
CA ARG A 43 -10.18 -12.48 -0.26
C ARG A 43 -9.58 -13.01 1.04
N ASP A 44 -8.26 -13.07 1.10
CA ASP A 44 -7.52 -13.74 2.18
C ASP A 44 -6.91 -12.74 3.18
N ALA A 45 -7.03 -11.44 2.91
CA ALA A 45 -6.51 -10.37 3.76
C ALA A 45 -7.20 -10.34 5.13
N GLU A 46 -6.39 -10.33 6.19
CA GLU A 46 -6.89 -10.20 7.56
C GLU A 46 -7.59 -8.86 7.80
N GLN A 47 -7.12 -7.82 7.12
CA GLN A 47 -7.63 -6.45 7.23
C GLN A 47 -7.56 -5.72 5.90
N VAL A 48 -8.60 -4.96 5.60
CA VAL A 48 -8.66 -4.06 4.43
C VAL A 48 -9.33 -2.76 4.80
N PHE A 49 -8.72 -1.67 4.35
CA PHE A 49 -9.22 -0.32 4.54
C PHE A 49 -8.85 0.55 3.35
N THR A 50 -9.55 1.66 3.21
CA THR A 50 -9.17 2.74 2.31
C THR A 50 -8.41 3.81 3.07
N ALA A 51 -7.35 4.33 2.48
CA ALA A 51 -6.54 5.38 3.09
C ALA A 51 -5.86 6.27 2.05
N ARG A 52 -5.40 7.43 2.50
CA ARG A 52 -4.62 8.40 1.71
C ARG A 52 -3.22 8.49 2.30
N PHE A 53 -2.21 8.59 1.46
CA PHE A 53 -0.85 8.88 1.91
C PHE A 53 -0.75 10.35 2.29
N VAL A 54 -0.31 10.63 3.52
CA VAL A 54 -0.15 11.99 4.05
C VAL A 54 1.30 12.42 4.02
N SER A 55 2.22 11.48 4.30
CA SER A 55 3.65 11.71 4.18
C SER A 55 4.38 10.41 3.88
N VAL A 56 5.54 10.54 3.24
CA VAL A 56 6.43 9.42 2.90
C VAL A 56 7.86 9.82 3.27
N ASP A 57 8.52 9.01 4.09
CA ASP A 57 9.93 9.13 4.42
C ASP A 57 10.73 8.05 3.67
N LEU A 58 11.39 8.49 2.59
CA LEU A 58 12.22 7.62 1.76
C LEU A 58 13.54 7.18 2.44
N ALA A 59 13.94 7.81 3.54
CA ALA A 59 15.13 7.38 4.27
C ALA A 59 14.86 6.15 5.13
N THR A 60 13.61 5.98 5.57
CA THR A 60 13.16 4.88 6.43
C THR A 60 12.24 3.89 5.70
N ASP A 61 11.84 4.18 4.47
CA ASP A 61 10.83 3.45 3.71
C ASP A 61 9.50 3.36 4.48
N GLU A 62 9.10 4.47 5.10
CA GLU A 62 7.88 4.56 5.90
C GLU A 62 6.92 5.58 5.31
N ALA A 63 5.64 5.34 5.51
CA ALA A 63 4.61 6.29 5.13
C ALA A 63 3.56 6.43 6.24
N VAL A 64 3.09 7.66 6.42
CA VAL A 64 1.92 7.94 7.26
C VAL A 64 0.71 7.99 6.36
N VAL A 65 -0.34 7.27 6.75
CA VAL A 65 -1.61 7.24 6.05
C VAL A 65 -2.74 7.69 6.96
N GLU A 66 -3.71 8.39 6.39
CA GLU A 66 -5.00 8.70 7.00
C GLU A 66 -6.04 7.70 6.48
N VAL A 67 -6.69 6.99 7.41
CA VAL A 67 -7.69 5.97 7.09
C VAL A 67 -9.03 6.65 6.83
N GLU A 68 -9.62 6.39 5.66
CA GLU A 68 -10.89 6.96 5.24
C GLU A 68 -12.07 6.05 5.59
N ASP A 69 -11.93 4.74 5.38
CA ASP A 69 -12.96 3.75 5.71
C ASP A 69 -12.32 2.38 5.95
N VAL A 70 -12.93 1.56 6.81
CA VAL A 70 -12.46 0.21 7.10
C VAL A 70 -13.43 -0.79 6.51
N TRP A 71 -12.97 -1.56 5.54
CA TRP A 71 -13.81 -2.55 4.87
C TRP A 71 -14.01 -3.79 5.75
N TRP A 72 -12.94 -4.30 6.38
CA TRP A 72 -12.99 -5.34 7.42
C TRP A 72 -11.65 -5.49 8.16
N GLY A 73 -11.62 -6.34 9.19
CA GLY A 73 -10.40 -6.69 9.92
C GLY A 73 -10.21 -5.97 11.26
N GLY A 74 -11.31 -5.47 11.84
CA GLY A 74 -11.30 -4.81 13.16
C GLY A 74 -11.04 -3.31 13.08
N PRO A 75 -11.01 -2.62 14.23
CA PRO A 75 -10.73 -1.19 14.27
C PRO A 75 -9.29 -0.92 13.81
N VAL A 76 -9.14 0.11 12.99
CA VAL A 76 -7.86 0.68 12.57
C VAL A 76 -7.80 2.10 13.11
N ASP A 77 -6.63 2.55 13.56
CA ASP A 77 -6.45 3.93 13.96
C ASP A 77 -6.67 4.86 12.75
N ASP A 78 -7.25 6.04 12.98
CA ASP A 78 -7.51 7.04 11.93
C ASP A 78 -6.22 7.47 11.21
N THR A 79 -5.07 7.28 11.86
CA THR A 79 -3.74 7.53 11.29
C THR A 79 -2.81 6.38 11.64
N LEU A 80 -2.10 5.87 10.63
CA LEU A 80 -1.24 4.69 10.75
C LEU A 80 0.11 4.94 10.05
N THR A 81 1.19 4.42 10.64
CA THR A 81 2.49 4.31 9.96
C THR A 81 2.63 2.94 9.32
N LEU A 82 2.87 2.92 8.01
CA LEU A 82 3.10 1.74 7.20
C LEU A 82 4.55 1.67 6.73
N VAL A 83 5.08 0.45 6.65
CA VAL A 83 6.32 0.19 5.90
C VAL A 83 5.97 0.13 4.41
N LEU A 84 6.80 0.73 3.57
CA LEU A 84 6.72 0.65 2.11
C LEU A 84 7.59 -0.52 1.63
N GLY A 85 6.96 -1.68 1.43
CA GLY A 85 7.57 -2.77 0.70
C GLY A 85 7.79 -2.36 -0.76
N LEU A 86 9.06 -2.27 -1.19
CA LEU A 86 9.47 -1.87 -2.55
C LEU A 86 9.26 -0.37 -2.86
N PRO A 87 9.98 0.53 -2.16
CA PRO A 87 9.83 1.99 -2.26
C PRO A 87 9.98 2.54 -3.70
N GLY A 88 10.77 1.89 -4.56
CA GLY A 88 10.97 2.30 -5.95
C GLY A 88 9.89 1.88 -6.95
N TRP A 89 8.83 1.20 -6.51
CA TRP A 89 7.78 0.68 -7.41
C TRP A 89 6.47 1.48 -7.36
N TRP A 90 6.32 2.32 -6.34
CA TRP A 90 5.10 3.10 -6.18
C TRP A 90 4.88 4.07 -7.34
N ASP A 91 3.68 4.65 -7.39
CA ASP A 91 3.42 5.73 -8.32
C ASP A 91 4.44 6.88 -8.13
N GLY A 92 4.60 7.70 -9.16
CA GLY A 92 5.67 8.69 -9.20
C GLY A 92 5.70 9.64 -8.00
N THR A 93 4.55 9.91 -7.37
CA THR A 93 4.39 10.77 -6.20
C THR A 93 4.82 10.11 -4.90
N VAL A 94 4.37 8.88 -4.64
CA VAL A 94 4.79 8.13 -3.45
C VAL A 94 6.27 7.75 -3.56
N ALA A 95 6.74 7.36 -4.76
CA ALA A 95 8.14 7.03 -5.01
C ALA A 95 9.08 8.24 -4.89
N SER A 96 8.59 9.47 -5.08
CA SER A 96 9.36 10.71 -4.90
C SER A 96 9.30 11.27 -3.48
N GLY A 97 8.54 10.65 -2.57
CA GLY A 97 8.32 11.17 -1.22
C GLY A 97 7.31 12.32 -1.13
N GLU A 98 6.60 12.61 -2.23
CA GLU A 98 5.63 13.69 -2.34
C GLU A 98 4.27 13.09 -2.74
N PRO A 99 3.58 12.37 -1.82
CA PRO A 99 2.34 11.70 -2.15
C PRO A 99 1.23 12.69 -2.56
N ASP A 100 0.38 12.27 -3.50
CA ASP A 100 -0.89 12.95 -3.75
C ASP A 100 -1.87 12.64 -2.61
N THR A 101 -2.08 13.61 -1.72
CA THR A 101 -2.93 13.48 -0.54
C THR A 101 -4.41 13.35 -0.87
N GLU A 102 -4.83 13.65 -2.11
CA GLU A 102 -6.20 13.44 -2.56
C GLU A 102 -6.43 12.03 -3.13
N ARG A 103 -5.34 11.28 -3.39
CA ARG A 103 -5.43 9.95 -3.97
C ARG A 103 -5.81 8.91 -2.91
N LEU A 104 -6.96 8.29 -3.12
CA LEU A 104 -7.43 7.17 -2.32
C LEU A 104 -6.78 5.85 -2.75
N TRP A 105 -6.44 5.03 -1.77
CA TRP A 105 -5.91 3.69 -1.96
C TRP A 105 -6.72 2.68 -1.17
N VAL A 106 -6.94 1.50 -1.76
CA VAL A 106 -7.40 0.30 -1.05
C VAL A 106 -6.16 -0.45 -0.59
N MET A 107 -6.02 -0.65 0.71
CA MET A 107 -4.85 -1.24 1.35
C MET A 107 -5.23 -2.54 2.06
N ALA A 108 -4.44 -3.59 1.81
CA ALA A 108 -4.51 -4.89 2.45
C ALA A 108 -3.15 -5.20 3.11
N PRO A 109 -2.77 -4.49 4.18
CA PRO A 109 -1.43 -4.57 4.73
C PRO A 109 -1.09 -5.98 5.21
N VAL A 110 0.18 -6.33 5.07
CA VAL A 110 0.76 -7.58 5.57
C VAL A 110 1.71 -7.28 6.72
N MET A 111 1.78 -8.17 7.71
CA MET A 111 2.71 -8.00 8.82
C MET A 111 4.12 -8.45 8.42
N GLU A 112 5.02 -7.49 8.24
CA GLU A 112 6.43 -7.73 7.95
C GLU A 112 7.27 -7.35 9.16
N ARG A 113 7.98 -8.34 9.75
CA ARG A 113 8.81 -8.14 10.95
C ARG A 113 8.06 -7.46 12.10
N GLY A 114 6.77 -7.77 12.26
CA GLY A 114 5.92 -7.20 13.32
C GLY A 114 5.39 -5.80 13.04
N ARG A 115 5.53 -5.29 11.82
CA ARG A 115 5.00 -3.99 11.41
C ARG A 115 4.06 -4.14 10.21
N PRO A 116 2.99 -3.35 10.11
CA PRO A 116 2.12 -3.36 8.93
C PRO A 116 2.90 -2.77 7.75
N SER A 117 2.87 -3.49 6.63
CA SER A 117 3.59 -3.16 5.41
C SER A 117 2.65 -3.24 4.23
N VAL A 118 2.77 -2.28 3.32
CA VAL A 118 2.08 -2.28 2.04
C VAL A 118 3.10 -2.27 0.91
N ASN A 119 2.72 -2.88 -0.19
CA ASN A 119 3.51 -2.92 -1.41
C ASN A 119 2.54 -2.94 -2.60
N PRO A 120 3.03 -2.94 -3.84
CA PRO A 120 2.14 -2.88 -5.00
C PRO A 120 1.24 -4.10 -5.24
N CYS A 121 1.51 -5.21 -4.55
CA CYS A 121 0.63 -6.38 -4.51
C CYS A 121 -0.40 -6.32 -3.37
N THR A 122 -0.37 -5.29 -2.52
CA THR A 122 -1.27 -5.15 -1.37
C THR A 122 -1.90 -3.76 -1.26
N ALA A 123 -1.60 -2.86 -2.19
CA ALA A 123 -2.21 -1.54 -2.29
C ALA A 123 -2.57 -1.23 -3.74
N TRP A 124 -3.80 -0.76 -3.95
CA TRP A 124 -4.34 -0.49 -5.28
C TRP A 124 -5.20 0.77 -5.29
N SER A 125 -5.37 1.36 -6.47
CA SER A 125 -6.42 2.36 -6.66
C SER A 125 -7.79 1.66 -6.71
N PRO A 126 -8.86 2.27 -6.18
CA PRO A 126 -10.20 1.67 -6.13
C PRO A 126 -10.71 1.14 -7.49
N GLU A 127 -10.35 1.81 -8.57
CA GLU A 127 -10.69 1.49 -9.96
C GLU A 127 -9.93 0.28 -10.54
N THR A 128 -8.96 -0.27 -9.80
CA THR A 128 -8.20 -1.44 -10.22
C THR A 128 -9.14 -2.64 -10.45
N PRO A 129 -9.05 -3.33 -11.60
CA PRO A 129 -9.92 -4.46 -11.89
C PRO A 129 -9.92 -5.52 -10.77
N GLY A 130 -11.11 -5.83 -10.27
CA GLY A 130 -11.31 -6.84 -9.22
C GLY A 130 -11.24 -6.32 -7.79
N VAL A 131 -10.98 -5.02 -7.57
CA VAL A 131 -11.02 -4.37 -6.25
C VAL A 131 -12.45 -4.00 -5.84
N GLY A 132 -13.16 -3.21 -6.66
CA GLY A 132 -14.49 -2.67 -6.30
C GLY A 132 -15.59 -3.71 -5.99
N ARG A 133 -15.39 -4.99 -6.32
CA ARG A 133 -16.33 -6.05 -5.90
C ARG A 133 -16.32 -6.34 -4.39
N PHE A 134 -15.29 -5.86 -3.69
CA PHE A 134 -15.11 -6.00 -2.23
C PHE A 134 -15.47 -4.73 -1.47
N GLU A 135 -15.77 -3.64 -2.19
CA GLU A 135 -16.20 -2.40 -1.56
C GLU A 135 -17.45 -2.66 -0.70
N PRO A 136 -17.45 -2.21 0.57
CA PRO A 136 -18.62 -2.36 1.43
C PRO A 136 -19.82 -1.70 0.79
N ALA A 137 -20.95 -2.42 0.74
CA ALA A 137 -22.19 -1.79 0.33
C ALA A 137 -22.47 -0.65 1.30
N THR A 138 -22.63 0.57 0.78
CA THR A 138 -23.09 1.70 1.59
C THR A 138 -24.49 1.37 2.10
N VAL A 139 -24.58 0.90 3.34
CA VAL A 139 -25.88 0.68 3.98
C VAL A 139 -26.44 2.06 4.25
N THR A 140 -27.26 2.54 3.32
CA THR A 140 -28.06 3.75 3.55
C THR A 140 -28.93 3.46 4.77
N ALA A 141 -28.74 4.21 5.86
CA ALA A 141 -29.57 4.08 7.04
C ALA A 141 -31.05 4.17 6.60
N PRO A 142 -31.94 3.28 7.06
CA PRO A 142 -33.34 3.36 6.68
C PRO A 142 -33.85 4.76 7.02
N VAL A 143 -34.27 5.50 5.99
CA VAL A 143 -34.95 6.78 6.17
C VAL A 143 -36.23 6.46 6.94
N ALA A 144 -36.29 6.90 8.21
CA ALA A 144 -37.50 6.83 8.99
C ALA A 144 -38.56 7.71 8.32
N LEU A 145 -39.39 7.11 7.46
CA LEU A 145 -40.63 7.71 6.99
C LEU A 145 -41.50 8.00 8.22
N GLY A 146 -41.71 9.29 8.46
CA GLY A 146 -42.10 9.79 9.77
C GLY A 146 -43.46 9.37 10.28
N THR A 147 -43.62 9.49 11.59
CA THR A 147 -44.92 9.66 12.24
C THR A 147 -44.77 10.71 13.35
N GLY A 148 -45.27 11.92 13.08
CA GLY A 148 -45.84 12.84 14.06
C GLY A 148 -44.91 13.47 15.13
N PRO A 149 -45.21 14.71 15.57
CA PRO A 149 -44.40 15.40 16.58
C PRO A 149 -44.67 14.77 17.95
N GLY A 150 -43.69 14.03 18.48
CA GLY A 150 -43.81 13.51 19.85
C GLY A 150 -42.95 12.32 20.25
N SER A 151 -42.00 11.84 19.45
CA SER A 151 -41.10 10.79 19.91
C SER A 151 -39.71 10.94 19.33
N SER A 152 -38.77 11.27 20.21
CA SER A 152 -37.33 11.22 19.99
C SER A 152 -36.91 9.77 19.68
N VAL A 153 -36.87 9.41 18.40
CA VAL A 153 -36.19 8.21 17.95
C VAL A 153 -34.72 8.59 17.77
N ALA A 154 -33.93 8.29 18.80
CA ALA A 154 -32.49 8.44 18.75
C ALA A 154 -31.90 7.53 17.66
N PRO A 155 -30.95 7.99 16.85
CA PRO A 155 -30.32 7.16 15.83
C PRO A 155 -29.43 6.14 16.54
N THR A 156 -29.73 4.85 16.44
CA THR A 156 -28.90 3.77 17.00
C THR A 156 -27.62 3.59 16.19
N GLY A 157 -26.66 4.50 16.36
CA GLY A 157 -25.26 4.25 16.06
C GLY A 157 -24.58 3.47 17.19
N TRP A 158 -23.37 2.98 16.92
CA TRP A 158 -22.50 2.20 17.81
C TRP A 158 -22.33 2.76 19.25
N TRP A 159 -22.60 4.05 19.44
CA TRP A 159 -22.62 4.76 20.71
C TRP A 159 -23.73 4.32 21.69
N HIS A 160 -24.83 3.70 21.23
CA HIS A 160 -25.89 3.17 22.12
C HIS A 160 -25.42 2.01 22.99
N SER A 161 -24.50 1.19 22.48
CA SER A 161 -23.87 0.09 23.21
C SER A 161 -22.97 0.60 24.34
N VAL A 162 -22.32 1.74 24.13
CA VAL A 162 -21.42 2.38 25.09
C VAL A 162 -22.21 2.99 26.25
N ILE A 163 -23.32 3.68 25.94
CA ILE A 163 -24.19 4.31 26.96
C ILE A 163 -24.89 3.25 27.83
N ARG A 164 -25.38 2.13 27.25
CA ARG A 164 -25.96 1.02 28.03
C ARG A 164 -24.95 0.41 29.00
N ARG A 165 -23.68 0.31 28.60
CA ARG A 165 -22.62 -0.28 29.43
C ARG A 165 -22.22 0.64 30.59
N LEU A 166 -22.22 1.95 30.38
CA LEU A 166 -21.98 2.94 31.43
C LEU A 166 -23.13 3.02 32.44
N LEU A 167 -24.39 2.96 31.99
CA LEU A 167 -25.55 2.97 32.89
C LEU A 167 -25.69 1.67 33.71
N GLY A 168 -25.28 0.53 33.14
CA GLY A 168 -25.24 -0.75 33.86
C GLY A 168 -24.19 -0.81 34.98
N LEU A 169 -23.12 0.00 34.90
CA LEU A 169 -22.06 0.06 35.91
C LEU A 169 -22.39 1.00 37.08
N LEU A 170 -23.34 1.93 36.92
CA LEU A 170 -23.78 2.85 37.98
C LEU A 170 -24.97 2.32 38.79
N SER A 171 -25.55 1.18 38.38
CA SER A 171 -26.73 0.57 39.01
C SER A 171 -26.39 -0.72 39.79
N GLY A 172 -25.11 -1.00 40.00
CA GLY A 172 -24.59 -2.14 40.76
C GLY A 172 -23.84 -1.71 42.00
#